data_AF-A0A381PKL9-F1
#
_entry.id   AF-A0A381PKL9-F1
#
_cell.length_a   1.000
_cell.length_b   1.000
_cell.length_c   1.000
_cell.angle_alpha   90.00
_cell.angle_beta   90.00
_cell.angle_gamma   90.00
#
_symmetry.space_group_name_H-M   'P 1'
#
loop_
_entity.id
_entity.type
_entity.pdbx_description
1 polymer ?
#
loop_
_entity_poly.entity_id
_entity_poly.type
_entity_poly.pdbx_seq_one_letter_code
_entity_poly.pdbx_strand_id
1 'polypeptide(L)'
;MIEPESISKLIPVLVLLILGIIESLGGLYFNDKRSKNDLTIELVCLTILPTLIQPTILAFVLFVMDLWFPFYEDYFINLFLLWHILAFIIFDDLTQYLWHRFSHENA
;
A
#
# COMPACT_ATOMS: atom_id res chain seq x y z
N MET A 1 6.77 -21.35 -21.32
CA MET A 1 5.92 -20.22 -21.72
C MET A 1 5.57 -19.45 -20.46
N ILE A 2 5.71 -18.13 -20.45
CA ILE A 2 5.28 -17.31 -19.29
C ILE A 2 3.76 -17.29 -19.30
N GLU A 3 3.12 -17.60 -18.17
CA GLU A 3 1.66 -17.60 -18.08
C GLU A 3 1.09 -16.17 -18.24
N PRO A 4 -0.08 -16.00 -18.87
CA PRO A 4 -0.68 -14.68 -19.09
C PRO A 4 -0.90 -13.90 -17.78
N GLU A 5 -1.17 -14.60 -16.68
CA GLU A 5 -1.26 -14.01 -15.34
C GLU A 5 0.08 -13.43 -14.87
N SER A 6 1.18 -14.13 -15.14
CA SER A 6 2.53 -13.64 -14.83
C SER A 6 2.88 -12.42 -15.68
N ILE A 7 2.44 -12.35 -16.94
CA ILE A 7 2.63 -11.17 -17.80
C ILE A 7 1.86 -9.96 -17.25
N SER A 8 0.61 -10.15 -16.81
CA SER A 8 -0.21 -9.08 -16.24
C SER A 8 0.39 -8.47 -14.97
N LYS A 9 0.98 -9.30 -14.10
CA LYS A 9 1.67 -8.84 -12.88
C LYS A 9 2.99 -8.12 -13.16
N LEU A 10 3.67 -8.48 -14.24
CA LEU A 10 4.99 -7.97 -14.59
C LEU A 10 4.93 -6.53 -15.14
N ILE A 11 3.82 -6.16 -15.79
CA ILE A 11 3.62 -4.83 -16.36
C ILE A 11 3.62 -3.73 -15.27
N PRO A 12 2.79 -3.78 -14.20
CA PRO A 12 2.83 -2.79 -13.13
C PRO A 12 4.20 -2.70 -12.44
N VAL A 13 4.85 -3.86 -12.21
CA VAL A 13 6.16 -3.92 -11.54
C VAL A 13 7.22 -3.18 -12.36
N LEU A 14 7.28 -3.42 -13.67
CA LEU A 14 8.21 -2.72 -14.54
C LEU A 14 7.92 -1.22 -14.63
N VAL A 15 6.64 -0.84 -14.71
CA VAL A 15 6.25 0.58 -14.74
C VAL A 15 6.70 1.29 -13.47
N LEU A 16 6.41 0.73 -12.30
CA LEU A 16 6.82 1.29 -11.01
C LEU A 16 8.35 1.37 -10.88
N LEU A 17 9.07 0.35 -11.33
CA LEU A 17 10.53 0.30 -11.26
C LEU A 17 11.19 1.33 -12.18
N ILE A 18 10.69 1.47 -13.41
CA ILE A 18 11.18 2.48 -14.37
C ILE A 18 10.90 3.89 -13.85
N LEU A 19 9.67 4.16 -13.39
CA LEU A 19 9.32 5.47 -12.83
C LEU A 19 10.15 5.80 -11.58
N GLY A 20 10.33 4.84 -10.67
CA GLY A 20 11.17 5.02 -9.48
C GLY A 20 12.63 5.31 -9.81
N ILE A 21 13.21 4.68 -10.84
CA ILE A 21 14.56 5.01 -11.32
C ILE A 21 14.60 6.43 -11.90
N ILE A 22 13.63 6.80 -12.73
CA ILE A 22 13.57 8.14 -13.33
C ILE A 22 13.47 9.21 -12.24
N GLU A 23 12.59 9.05 -11.25
CA GLU A 23 12.45 9.97 -10.12
C GLU A 23 13.73 10.04 -9.28
N SER A 24 14.37 8.89 -9.02
CA SER A 24 15.62 8.84 -8.27
C SER A 24 16.77 9.56 -8.98
N LEU A 25 16.86 9.45 -10.31
CA LEU A 25 17.86 10.13 -11.12
C LEU A 25 17.50 11.61 -11.38
N GLY A 26 16.22 11.96 -11.32
CA GLY A 26 15.68 13.30 -11.54
C GLY A 26 16.02 14.33 -10.46
N GLY A 27 16.84 13.97 -9.47
CA GLY A 27 17.37 14.90 -8.48
C GLY A 27 16.58 14.96 -7.17
N LEU A 28 15.54 14.14 -7.00
CA LEU A 28 14.71 14.07 -5.79
C LEU A 28 15.57 13.88 -4.51
N TYR A 29 16.65 13.09 -4.62
CA TYR A 29 17.54 12.77 -3.51
C TYR A 29 18.85 13.56 -3.49
N PHE A 30 19.12 14.40 -4.50
CA PHE A 30 20.42 15.06 -4.67
C PHE A 30 20.43 16.55 -4.29
N ASN A 31 19.27 17.21 -4.30
CA ASN A 31 19.13 18.66 -4.03
C ASN A 31 18.32 18.94 -2.77
N ASP A 32 18.78 18.49 -1.60
CA ASP A 32 18.03 18.67 -0.36
C ASP A 32 18.85 19.24 0.80
N LYS A 33 18.21 20.02 1.67
CA LYS A 33 18.76 20.58 2.93
C LYS A 33 18.86 19.54 4.05
N ARG A 34 18.82 18.26 3.67
CA ARG A 34 18.38 17.16 4.50
C ARG A 34 19.55 16.44 5.14
N SER A 35 19.37 16.01 6.39
CA SER A 35 20.43 15.29 7.10
C SER A 35 20.50 13.83 6.62
N LYS A 36 21.67 13.20 6.77
CA LYS A 36 21.84 11.76 6.49
C LYS A 36 20.88 10.88 7.31
N ASN A 37 20.48 11.35 8.50
CA ASN A 37 19.53 10.65 9.36
C ASN A 37 18.13 10.68 8.75
N ASP A 38 17.68 11.82 8.24
CA ASP A 38 16.36 11.95 7.62
C ASP A 38 16.27 11.05 6.38
N LEU A 39 17.32 11.01 5.54
CA LEU A 39 17.39 10.12 4.37
C LEU A 39 17.25 8.65 4.77
N THR A 40 17.93 8.25 5.84
CA THR A 40 17.86 6.88 6.35
C THR A 40 16.46 6.55 6.85
N ILE A 41 15.82 7.45 7.60
CA ILE A 41 14.46 7.25 8.13
C ILE A 41 13.46 7.10 6.99
N GLU A 42 13.50 7.95 5.97
CA GLU A 42 12.60 7.81 4.82
C GLU A 42 12.83 6.53 4.06
N LEU A 43 14.08 6.15 3.76
CA LEU A 43 14.34 4.91 3.03
C LEU A 43 13.83 3.68 3.81
N VAL A 44 14.04 3.69 5.13
CA VAL A 44 13.55 2.66 6.04
C VAL A 44 12.01 2.65 6.05
N CYS A 45 11.35 3.79 6.21
CA CYS A 45 9.89 3.88 6.22
C CYS A 45 9.26 3.52 4.85
N LEU A 46 9.85 4.00 3.76
CA LEU A 46 9.44 3.71 2.38
C LEU A 46 9.54 2.21 2.07
N THR A 47 10.51 1.52 2.67
CA THR A 47 10.67 0.07 2.49
C THR A 47 9.76 -0.71 3.44
N ILE A 48 9.80 -0.42 4.74
CA ILE A 48 9.11 -1.19 5.78
C ILE A 48 7.59 -1.11 5.62
N LEU A 49 7.05 0.07 5.29
CA LEU A 49 5.60 0.27 5.24
C LEU A 49 4.91 -0.64 4.20
N PRO A 50 5.31 -0.65 2.91
CA PRO A 50 4.68 -1.51 1.90
C PRO A 50 5.14 -2.97 1.92
N THR A 51 6.36 -3.26 2.39
CA THR A 51 6.89 -4.64 2.32
C THR A 51 6.63 -5.47 3.58
N LEU A 52 6.47 -4.82 4.73
CA LEU A 52 6.30 -5.50 6.01
C LEU A 52 4.98 -5.13 6.66
N ILE A 53 4.72 -3.85 6.91
CA ILE A 53 3.55 -3.43 7.71
C ILE A 53 2.24 -3.75 6.99
N GLN A 54 2.07 -3.30 5.74
CA GLN A 54 0.83 -3.54 4.98
C GLN A 54 0.54 -5.04 4.78
N PRO A 55 1.49 -5.89 4.33
CA PRO A 55 1.24 -7.32 4.20
C PRO A 55 0.97 -8.02 5.53
N THR A 56 1.63 -7.59 6.61
CA THR A 56 1.40 -8.15 7.95
C THR A 56 -0.01 -7.83 8.43
N ILE A 57 -0.50 -6.60 8.23
CA ILE A 57 -1.87 -6.23 8.56
C ILE A 57 -2.85 -7.08 7.75
N LEU A 58 -2.63 -7.23 6.44
CA LEU A 58 -3.49 -8.06 5.60
C LEU A 58 -3.53 -9.52 6.08
N ALA A 59 -2.38 -10.14 6.31
CA ALA A 59 -2.28 -11.51 6.79
C ALA A 59 -2.94 -11.69 8.17
N PHE A 60 -2.75 -10.72 9.08
CA PHE A 60 -3.36 -10.72 10.39
C PHE A 60 -4.90 -10.61 10.31
N VAL A 61 -5.41 -9.71 9.48
CA VAL A 61 -6.87 -9.55 9.29
C VAL A 61 -7.47 -10.83 8.70
N LEU A 62 -6.85 -11.42 7.67
CA LEU A 62 -7.31 -12.69 7.09
C LEU A 62 -7.33 -13.82 8.14
N PHE A 63 -6.26 -13.94 8.94
CA PHE A 63 -6.18 -14.94 10.02
C PHE A 63 -7.29 -14.75 11.06
N VAL A 64 -7.54 -13.52 11.50
CA VAL A 64 -8.59 -13.23 12.50
C VAL A 64 -9.99 -13.47 11.92
N MET A 65 -10.23 -13.08 10.67
CA MET A 65 -11.51 -13.28 9.99
C MET A 65 -11.81 -14.76 9.77
N ASP A 66 -10.83 -15.56 9.34
CA ASP A 66 -10.99 -17.01 9.18
C ASP A 66 -11.32 -17.70 10.51
N LEU A 67 -10.63 -17.29 11.60
CA LEU A 67 -10.84 -17.88 12.92
C LEU A 67 -12.19 -17.53 13.57
N TRP A 68 -12.68 -16.30 13.40
CA TRP A 68 -13.87 -15.79 14.11
C TRP A 68 -15.11 -15.68 13.24
N PHE A 69 -14.94 -15.52 11.92
CA PHE A 69 -16.00 -15.20 10.96
C PHE A 69 -15.93 -16.06 9.68
N PRO A 70 -15.68 -17.38 9.75
CA PRO A 70 -15.46 -18.22 8.56
C PRO A 70 -16.66 -18.25 7.61
N PHE A 71 -17.88 -18.07 8.12
CA PHE A 71 -19.10 -18.08 7.30
C PHE A 71 -19.24 -16.90 6.33
N TYR A 72 -18.42 -15.85 6.51
CA TYR A 72 -18.42 -14.67 5.64
C TYR A 72 -17.31 -14.69 4.58
N GLU A 73 -16.51 -15.76 4.54
CA GLU A 73 -15.53 -15.96 3.48
C GLU A 73 -16.22 -15.88 2.10
N ASP A 74 -15.63 -15.11 1.19
CA ASP A 74 -16.11 -14.85 -0.17
C ASP A 74 -17.55 -14.31 -0.32
N TYR A 75 -18.20 -13.88 0.76
CA TYR A 75 -19.61 -13.47 0.74
C TYR A 75 -19.91 -12.35 -0.27
N PHE A 76 -18.93 -11.48 -0.53
CA PHE A 76 -19.06 -10.33 -1.43
C PHE A 76 -18.41 -10.51 -2.79
N ILE A 77 -17.83 -11.69 -3.10
CA ILE A 77 -17.01 -11.89 -4.32
C ILE A 77 -17.78 -11.60 -5.62
N ASN A 78 -19.10 -11.80 -5.62
CA ASN A 78 -19.97 -11.59 -6.78
C ASN A 78 -20.53 -10.15 -6.88
N LEU A 79 -20.19 -9.26 -5.95
CA LEU A 79 -20.63 -7.86 -6.03
C LEU A 79 -19.97 -7.16 -7.23
N PHE A 80 -20.68 -6.19 -7.78
CA PHE A 80 -20.14 -5.34 -8.82
C PHE A 80 -18.85 -4.63 -8.35
N LEU A 81 -17.84 -4.53 -9.22
CA LEU A 81 -16.52 -3.99 -8.90
C LEU A 81 -16.57 -2.62 -8.20
N LEU A 82 -17.52 -1.76 -8.58
CA LEU A 82 -17.65 -0.44 -7.94
C LEU A 82 -17.95 -0.52 -6.44
N TRP A 83 -18.63 -1.57 -5.95
CA TRP A 83 -18.84 -1.74 -4.51
C TRP A 83 -17.55 -2.03 -3.76
N HIS A 84 -16.65 -2.81 -4.36
CA HIS A 84 -15.32 -3.05 -3.80
C HIS A 84 -14.48 -1.77 -3.77
N ILE A 85 -14.52 -0.99 -4.85
CA ILE A 85 -13.82 0.31 -4.92
C ILE A 85 -14.38 1.30 -3.90
N LEU A 86 -15.70 1.39 -3.76
CA LEU A 86 -16.34 2.25 -2.77
C LEU A 86 -15.98 1.85 -1.34
N ALA A 87 -15.98 0.54 -1.05
CA ALA A 87 -15.55 0.02 0.25
C ALA A 87 -14.08 0.40 0.54
N PHE A 88 -13.20 0.27 -0.45
CA PHE A 88 -11.79 0.67 -0.32
C PHE A 88 -11.63 2.17 -0.03
N ILE A 89 -12.34 3.04 -0.77
CA ILE A 89 -12.28 4.49 -0.55
C ILE A 89 -12.77 4.88 0.85
N ILE A 90 -13.85 4.24 1.32
CA ILE A 90 -14.45 4.60 2.61
C ILE A 90 -13.65 4.03 3.78
N PHE A 91 -13.27 2.75 3.73
CA PHE A 91 -12.68 2.08 4.87
C PHE A 91 -11.16 2.22 4.95
N ASP A 92 -10.47 2.39 3.83
CA ASP A 92 -9.03 2.58 3.79
C ASP A 92 -8.68 4.07 3.68
N ASP A 93 -9.01 4.70 2.55
CA ASP A 93 -8.54 6.06 2.24
C ASP A 93 -9.13 7.13 3.17
N LEU A 94 -10.46 7.12 3.37
CA LEU A 94 -11.11 8.10 4.23
C LEU A 94 -10.70 7.93 5.70
N THR A 95 -10.57 6.70 6.20
CA THR A 95 -10.15 6.48 7.59
C THR A 95 -8.70 6.90 7.81
N GLN A 96 -7.81 6.63 6.84
CA GLN A 96 -6.43 7.09 6.84
C GLN A 96 -6.37 8.62 6.84
N TYR A 97 -7.13 9.28 5.96
CA TYR A 97 -7.18 10.74 5.88
C TYR A 97 -7.67 11.36 7.19
N LEU A 98 -8.74 10.82 7.77
CA LEU A 98 -9.29 11.31 9.04
C LEU A 98 -8.27 11.14 10.17
N TRP A 99 -7.60 9.99 10.26
CA TRP A 99 -6.55 9.78 11.25
C TRP A 99 -5.40 10.76 11.11
N HIS A 100 -4.92 10.98 9.88
CA HIS A 100 -3.90 11.98 9.59
C HIS A 100 -4.34 13.37 10.05
N ARG A 101 -5.59 13.76 9.74
CA ARG A 101 -6.15 15.05 10.17
C ARG A 101 -6.26 15.18 11.69
N PHE A 102 -6.79 14.16 12.36
CA PHE A 102 -6.89 14.14 13.82
C PHE A 102 -5.53 14.21 14.52
N SER A 103 -4.49 13.63 13.89
CA SER A 103 -3.13 13.69 14.40
C SER A 103 -2.54 15.10 14.32
N HIS A 104 -2.92 15.92 13.35
CA HIS A 104 -2.49 17.33 13.27
C HIS A 104 -3.29 18.25 14.18
N GLU A 105 -4.58 17.98 14.38
CA GLU A 105 -5.44 18.81 15.23
C GLU A 105 -5.17 18.59 16.74
N ASN A 106 -4.64 17.43 17.14
CA ASN A 106 -4.39 17.07 18.55
C ASN A 106 -2.89 16.93 18.91
N ALA A 107 -1.98 17.39 18.04
CA ALA A 107 -0.53 17.39 18.28
C ALA A 107 -0.02 18.65 19.01
#